data_AF-A0A183BC49-F1
#
_entry.id   AF-A0A183BC49-F1
#
_cell.length_a   1.000
_cell.length_b   1.000
_cell.length_c   1.000
_cell.angle_alpha   90.00
_cell.angle_beta   90.00
_cell.angle_gamma   90.00
#
_symmetry.space_group_name_H-M   'P 1'
#
loop_
_entity.id
_entity.type
_entity.pdbx_description
1 polymer ?
#
loop_
_entity_poly.entity_id
_entity_poly.type
_entity_poly.pdbx_seq_one_letter_code
_entity_poly.pdbx_strand_id
1 'polypeptide(L)'
;MGDAFELGDLFWAKVGSHPWWPCMVYYTPNGESYVRSKGKLFSYHVQFLGPLVERAWVYTSNLIPFEGKKKFDEYVQDKLKNSKDKNERAKFDSKSTSSNREIWTQSWKEAESALSMTPEKRIATFGRISVKSKVKPLSKNEEGEILQLLSNVPLTMEEEAESLAAYLREELELRSERNPEIDRKLLEEELRAQWPCFDIPTKRSYLQNKLSIFQSVPEVRLSAI
;
A
#
# COMPACT_ATOMS: atom_id res chain seq x y z
N MET A 1 -12.72 -28.20 0.66
CA MET A 1 -11.98 -26.95 0.43
C MET A 1 -11.99 -26.22 1.75
N GLY A 2 -10.84 -26.01 2.39
CA GLY A 2 -10.78 -25.17 3.57
C GLY A 2 -10.72 -23.73 3.09
N ASP A 3 -11.65 -22.90 3.52
CA ASP A 3 -11.75 -21.51 3.07
C ASP A 3 -10.41 -20.78 3.31
N ALA A 4 -9.92 -20.11 2.27
CA ALA A 4 -8.76 -19.24 2.40
C ALA A 4 -9.16 -18.02 3.21
N PHE A 5 -8.29 -17.57 4.12
CA PHE A 5 -8.56 -16.37 4.91
C PHE A 5 -8.22 -15.12 4.10
N GLU A 6 -9.04 -14.09 4.24
CA GLU A 6 -8.95 -12.85 3.48
C GLU A 6 -8.50 -11.67 4.37
N LEU A 7 -8.13 -10.56 3.74
CA LEU A 7 -7.74 -9.36 4.46
C LEU A 7 -8.91 -8.79 5.26
N GLY A 8 -8.64 -8.38 6.50
CA GLY A 8 -9.68 -7.86 7.39
C GLY A 8 -10.44 -8.95 8.18
N ASP A 9 -10.17 -10.23 7.91
CA ASP A 9 -10.66 -11.33 8.74
C ASP A 9 -10.05 -11.27 10.14
N LEU A 10 -10.89 -11.50 11.15
CA LEU A 10 -10.51 -11.41 12.56
C LEU A 10 -10.32 -12.80 13.14
N PHE A 11 -9.23 -12.98 13.89
CA PHE A 11 -8.89 -14.25 14.53
C PHE A 11 -8.36 -14.04 15.95
N TRP A 12 -8.45 -15.07 16.77
CA TRP A 12 -7.55 -15.30 17.89
C TRP A 12 -6.32 -16.04 17.38
N ALA A 13 -5.13 -15.50 17.63
CA ALA A 13 -3.86 -16.10 17.25
C ALA A 13 -3.06 -16.57 18.47
N LYS A 14 -2.43 -17.74 18.35
CA LYS A 14 -1.47 -18.26 19.33
C LYS A 14 -0.04 -18.15 18.80
N VAL A 15 0.79 -17.37 19.49
CA VAL A 15 2.21 -17.20 19.18
C VAL A 15 3.06 -17.41 20.43
N GLY A 16 4.06 -18.30 20.33
CA GLY A 16 5.02 -18.54 21.42
C GLY A 16 4.37 -18.80 22.78
N SER A 17 4.83 -18.09 23.80
CA SER A 17 4.33 -18.13 25.18
C SER A 17 3.23 -17.11 25.48
N HIS A 18 2.86 -16.25 24.52
CA HIS A 18 1.79 -15.26 24.71
C HIS A 18 0.42 -15.94 24.84
N PRO A 19 -0.54 -15.32 25.56
CA PRO A 19 -1.92 -15.78 25.54
C PRO A 19 -2.47 -15.70 24.11
N TRP A 20 -3.62 -16.34 23.87
CA TRP A 20 -4.36 -16.12 22.63
C TRP A 20 -4.72 -14.65 22.50
N TRP A 21 -4.28 -14.04 21.40
CA TRP A 21 -4.39 -12.60 21.19
C TRP A 21 -5.22 -12.29 19.94
N PRO A 22 -6.13 -11.30 19.98
CA PRO A 22 -6.93 -10.96 18.82
C PRO A 22 -6.08 -10.29 17.73
N CYS A 23 -6.28 -10.70 16.50
CA CYS A 23 -5.58 -10.18 15.34
C CYS A 23 -6.50 -10.06 14.13
N MET A 24 -6.02 -9.32 13.14
CA MET A 24 -6.64 -9.13 11.84
C MET A 24 -5.64 -9.58 10.77
N VAL A 25 -6.10 -10.34 9.77
CA VAL A 25 -5.28 -10.65 8.59
C VAL A 25 -4.98 -9.34 7.88
N TYR A 26 -3.69 -9.05 7.69
CA TYR A 26 -3.27 -7.75 7.18
C TYR A 26 -2.01 -7.82 6.34
N TYR A 27 -1.76 -6.79 5.54
CA TYR A 27 -0.59 -6.75 4.65
C TYR A 27 0.73 -6.84 5.41
N THR A 28 1.73 -7.44 4.76
CA THR A 28 3.11 -7.36 5.24
C THR A 28 3.62 -5.91 5.19
N PRO A 29 4.61 -5.54 6.03
CA PRO A 29 5.20 -4.19 5.98
C PRO A 29 5.71 -3.80 4.60
N ASN A 30 6.09 -4.78 3.78
CA ASN A 30 6.68 -4.61 2.46
C ASN A 30 5.64 -4.62 1.33
N GLY A 31 4.35 -4.86 1.64
CA GLY A 31 3.27 -4.88 0.65
C GLY A 31 3.28 -6.08 -0.30
N GLU A 32 4.05 -7.14 -0.01
CA GLU A 32 4.21 -8.30 -0.90
C GLU A 32 2.94 -9.18 -0.94
N SER A 33 2.82 -10.07 0.05
CA SER A 33 1.70 -11.00 0.22
C SER A 33 1.36 -11.11 1.69
N TYR A 34 0.11 -11.42 2.01
CA TYR A 34 -0.36 -11.74 3.37
C TYR A 34 -0.51 -13.25 3.61
N VAL A 35 -0.25 -14.09 2.60
CA VAL A 35 -0.32 -15.55 2.70
C VAL A 35 1.00 -16.19 2.24
N ARG A 36 1.45 -17.21 2.97
CA ARG A 36 2.61 -18.04 2.64
C ARG A 36 2.23 -19.51 2.77
N SER A 37 2.70 -20.33 1.84
CA SER A 37 2.56 -21.78 1.90
C SER A 37 3.93 -22.44 2.06
N LYS A 38 4.06 -23.35 3.01
CA LYS A 38 5.20 -24.25 3.16
C LYS A 38 4.71 -25.69 3.01
N GLY A 39 4.75 -26.22 1.79
CA GLY A 39 4.13 -27.51 1.46
C GLY A 39 2.60 -27.44 1.62
N LYS A 40 2.03 -28.30 2.47
CA LYS A 40 0.58 -28.32 2.76
C LYS A 40 0.15 -27.37 3.90
N LEU A 41 1.11 -26.65 4.51
CA LEU A 41 0.85 -25.75 5.62
C LEU A 41 0.75 -24.32 5.12
N PHE A 42 -0.34 -23.64 5.48
CA PHE A 42 -0.54 -22.22 5.18
C PHE A 42 -0.29 -21.38 6.44
N SER A 43 0.40 -20.26 6.26
CA SER A 43 0.53 -19.21 7.26
C SER A 43 0.06 -17.88 6.70
N TYR A 44 -0.57 -17.10 7.55
CA TYR A 44 -1.10 -15.79 7.23
C TYR A 44 -0.36 -14.73 8.04
N HIS A 45 -0.12 -13.60 7.41
CA HIS A 45 0.41 -12.43 8.08
C HIS A 45 -0.75 -11.72 8.78
N VAL A 46 -0.59 -11.50 10.08
CA VAL A 46 -1.61 -10.87 10.91
C VAL A 46 -1.03 -9.68 11.65
N GLN A 47 -1.89 -8.68 11.88
CA GLN A 47 -1.65 -7.58 12.79
C GLN A 47 -2.45 -7.81 14.07
N PHE A 48 -1.76 -7.78 15.21
CA PHE A 48 -2.43 -7.87 16.51
C PHE A 48 -3.15 -6.56 16.83
N LEU A 49 -4.34 -6.69 17.40
CA LEU A 49 -5.16 -5.57 17.84
C LEU A 49 -4.76 -5.14 19.25
N GLY A 50 -4.90 -3.85 19.56
CA GLY A 50 -4.50 -3.25 20.82
C GLY A 50 -3.53 -2.07 20.67
N PRO A 51 -3.05 -1.53 21.81
CA PRO A 51 -2.26 -0.31 21.82
C PRO A 51 -0.84 -0.51 21.26
N LEU A 52 -0.31 -1.73 21.29
CA LEU A 52 0.98 -2.09 20.73
C LEU A 52 0.80 -2.72 19.35
N VAL A 53 1.48 -2.18 18.36
CA VAL A 53 1.40 -2.65 16.97
C VAL A 53 2.35 -3.81 16.75
N GLU A 54 1.90 -5.01 17.11
CA GLU A 54 2.66 -6.24 16.85
C GLU A 54 2.13 -6.97 15.62
N ARG A 55 2.99 -7.78 15.00
CA ARG A 55 2.67 -8.55 13.80
C ARG A 55 3.40 -9.88 13.79
N ALA A 56 2.82 -10.88 13.14
CA ALA A 56 3.45 -12.17 12.99
C ALA A 56 2.93 -12.93 11.77
N TRP A 57 3.72 -13.91 11.34
CA TRP A 57 3.23 -15.00 10.50
C TRP A 57 2.67 -16.10 11.39
N VAL A 58 1.40 -16.44 11.22
CA VAL A 58 0.70 -17.43 12.05
C VAL A 58 0.14 -18.53 11.17
N TYR A 59 0.41 -19.78 11.53
CA TYR A 59 -0.14 -20.94 10.83
C TYR A 59 -1.64 -21.06 11.07
N THR A 60 -2.38 -21.58 10.10
CA THR A 60 -3.83 -21.83 10.21
C THR A 60 -4.22 -22.65 11.44
N SER A 61 -3.37 -23.58 11.88
CA SER A 61 -3.59 -24.40 13.08
C SER A 61 -3.53 -23.62 14.40
N ASN A 62 -3.02 -22.39 14.37
CA ASN A 62 -2.92 -21.49 15.52
C ASN A 62 -3.80 -20.24 15.34
N LEU A 63 -4.80 -20.32 14.47
CA LEU A 63 -5.83 -19.31 14.25
C LEU A 63 -7.21 -19.88 14.59
N ILE A 64 -7.99 -19.13 15.34
CA ILE A 64 -9.38 -19.45 15.66
C ILE A 64 -10.22 -18.24 15.24
N PRO A 65 -11.29 -18.38 14.43
CA PRO A 65 -12.13 -17.26 14.04
C PRO A 65 -12.57 -16.42 15.25
N PHE A 66 -12.47 -15.10 15.12
CA PHE A 66 -12.88 -14.19 16.19
C PHE A 66 -14.38 -13.93 16.10
N GLU A 67 -15.14 -14.51 17.02
CA GLU A 67 -16.59 -14.30 17.13
C GLU A 67 -16.98 -13.58 18.44
N GLY A 68 -16.02 -12.88 19.06
CA GLY A 68 -16.18 -12.21 20.34
C GLY A 68 -15.61 -12.97 21.53
N LYS A 69 -15.45 -12.27 22.65
CA LYS A 69 -14.74 -12.80 23.83
C LYS A 69 -15.47 -13.96 24.51
N LYS A 70 -16.81 -13.86 24.59
CA LYS A 70 -17.66 -14.87 25.24
C LYS A 70 -17.55 -16.24 24.55
N LYS A 71 -17.68 -16.28 23.22
CA LYS A 71 -17.56 -17.51 22.44
C LYS A 71 -16.17 -18.12 22.54
N PHE A 72 -15.14 -17.30 22.60
CA PHE A 72 -13.78 -17.77 22.82
C PHE A 72 -13.61 -18.45 24.18
N ASP A 73 -14.18 -17.88 25.25
CA ASP A 73 -14.14 -18.50 26.58
C ASP A 73 -14.86 -19.84 26.62
N GLU A 74 -16.01 -19.95 25.97
CA GLU A 74 -16.75 -21.22 25.83
C GLU A 74 -15.91 -22.26 25.08
N TYR A 75 -15.27 -21.86 23.98
CA TYR A 75 -14.36 -22.72 23.21
C TYR A 75 -13.16 -23.21 24.04
N VAL A 76 -12.53 -22.31 24.81
CA VAL A 76 -11.43 -22.64 25.72
C VAL A 76 -11.86 -23.68 26.76
N GLN A 77 -13.03 -23.49 27.38
CA GLN A 77 -13.56 -24.42 28.38
C GLN A 77 -13.84 -25.81 27.79
N ASP A 78 -14.41 -25.86 26.57
CA ASP A 78 -14.62 -27.12 25.84
C ASP A 78 -13.28 -27.84 25.59
N LYS A 79 -12.28 -27.13 25.05
CA LYS A 79 -10.96 -27.71 24.78
C LYS A 79 -10.26 -28.21 26.04
N LEU A 80 -10.37 -27.48 27.16
CA LEU A 80 -9.78 -27.90 28.43
C LEU A 80 -10.44 -29.16 29.02
N LYS A 81 -11.74 -29.37 28.77
CA LYS A 81 -12.49 -30.55 29.25
C LYS A 81 -12.32 -31.77 28.35
N ASN A 82 -12.35 -31.56 27.04
CA ASN A 82 -12.49 -32.64 26.05
C ASN A 82 -11.17 -33.02 25.37
N SER A 83 -10.13 -32.18 25.42
CA SER A 83 -8.83 -32.51 24.80
C SER A 83 -8.09 -33.58 25.58
N LYS A 84 -7.87 -34.74 24.93
CA LYS A 84 -6.98 -35.80 25.44
C LYS A 84 -5.51 -35.50 25.21
N ASP A 85 -5.18 -34.59 24.28
CA ASP A 85 -3.81 -34.18 23.98
C ASP A 85 -3.35 -33.10 24.97
N LYS A 86 -2.29 -33.42 25.71
CA LYS A 86 -1.67 -32.56 26.72
C LYS A 86 -1.06 -31.30 26.10
N ASN A 87 -0.49 -31.39 24.89
CA ASN A 87 0.13 -30.26 24.22
C ASN A 87 -0.92 -29.28 23.69
N GLU A 88 -2.01 -29.78 23.11
CA GLU A 88 -3.13 -28.94 22.70
C GLU A 88 -3.80 -28.27 23.91
N ARG A 89 -3.98 -29.00 25.01
CA ARG A 89 -4.53 -28.46 26.26
C ARG A 89 -3.65 -27.33 26.83
N ALA A 90 -2.33 -27.48 26.77
CA ALA A 90 -1.38 -26.47 27.26
C ALA A 90 -1.49 -25.13 26.51
N LYS A 91 -1.94 -25.12 25.24
CA LYS A 91 -2.18 -23.87 24.48
C LYS A 91 -3.29 -23.02 25.10
N PHE A 92 -4.24 -23.64 25.80
CA PHE A 92 -5.41 -22.99 26.39
C PHE A 92 -5.27 -22.72 27.90
N ASP A 93 -4.29 -23.35 28.55
CA ASP A 93 -3.98 -23.13 29.97
C ASP A 93 -3.06 -21.91 30.21
N SER A 94 -2.54 -21.30 29.13
CA SER A 94 -1.69 -20.11 29.18
C SER A 94 -2.43 -18.93 29.79
N LYS A 95 -2.16 -18.65 31.07
CA LYS A 95 -2.64 -17.46 31.77
C LYS A 95 -1.80 -16.24 31.36
N SER A 96 -2.47 -15.13 31.03
CA SER A 96 -1.79 -13.85 30.84
C SER A 96 -1.06 -13.46 32.14
N THR A 97 0.24 -13.14 32.04
CA THR A 97 0.96 -12.49 33.15
C THR A 97 0.31 -11.13 33.46
N SER A 98 0.33 -10.73 34.73
CA SER A 98 -0.46 -9.60 35.25
C SER A 98 -0.22 -8.26 34.53
N SER A 99 1.00 -7.97 34.12
CA SER A 99 1.36 -6.74 33.39
C SER A 99 0.81 -6.66 31.96
N ASN A 100 0.51 -7.80 31.32
CA ASN A 100 -0.07 -7.85 29.98
C ASN A 100 -1.60 -7.93 29.99
N ARG A 101 -2.23 -8.06 31.16
CA ARG A 101 -3.68 -8.30 31.25
C ARG A 101 -4.51 -7.10 30.82
N GLU A 102 -4.07 -5.88 31.14
CA GLU A 102 -4.77 -4.65 30.76
C GLU A 102 -4.70 -4.41 29.25
N ILE A 103 -3.50 -4.55 28.67
CA ILE A 103 -3.27 -4.45 27.22
C ILE A 103 -4.10 -5.52 26.50
N TRP A 104 -4.03 -6.77 26.94
CA TRP A 104 -4.83 -7.86 26.39
C TRP A 104 -6.33 -7.57 26.47
N THR A 105 -6.78 -6.95 27.57
CA THR A 105 -8.18 -6.55 27.75
C THR A 105 -8.60 -5.47 26.77
N GLN A 106 -7.77 -4.46 26.56
CA GLN A 106 -8.01 -3.43 25.54
C GLN A 106 -8.02 -4.04 24.14
N SER A 107 -7.11 -4.97 23.84
CA SER A 107 -6.99 -5.64 22.55
C SER A 107 -8.26 -6.38 22.12
N TRP A 108 -8.87 -7.17 23.00
CA TRP A 108 -10.09 -7.89 22.60
C TRP A 108 -11.32 -6.97 22.55
N LYS A 109 -11.36 -5.89 23.33
CA LYS A 109 -12.39 -4.85 23.19
C LYS A 109 -12.28 -4.11 21.86
N GLU A 110 -11.06 -3.80 21.44
CA GLU A 110 -10.78 -3.23 20.12
C GLU A 110 -11.25 -4.18 19.00
N ALA A 111 -11.00 -5.48 19.15
CA ALA A 111 -11.46 -6.51 18.21
C ALA A 111 -12.99 -6.67 18.19
N GLU A 112 -13.67 -6.55 19.33
CA GLU A 112 -15.14 -6.53 19.37
C GLU A 112 -15.72 -5.31 18.67
N SER A 113 -15.10 -4.14 18.81
CA SER A 113 -15.46 -2.96 18.02
C SER A 113 -15.28 -3.22 16.52
N ALA A 114 -14.15 -3.79 16.12
CA ALA A 114 -13.86 -4.15 14.73
C ALA A 114 -14.86 -5.16 14.16
N LEU A 115 -15.36 -6.11 14.96
CA LEU A 115 -16.31 -7.14 14.51
C LEU A 115 -17.60 -6.54 13.93
N SER A 116 -18.03 -5.37 14.43
CA SER A 116 -19.22 -4.65 13.95
C SER A 116 -19.04 -3.94 12.59
N MET A 117 -17.83 -3.93 12.05
CA MET A 117 -17.47 -3.26 10.80
C MET A 117 -17.31 -4.26 9.64
N THR A 118 -17.36 -3.75 8.40
CA THR A 118 -16.95 -4.53 7.20
C THR A 118 -15.42 -4.69 7.15
N PRO A 119 -14.88 -5.71 6.45
CA PRO A 119 -13.44 -5.94 6.35
C PRO A 119 -12.64 -4.70 5.91
N GLU A 120 -13.13 -3.96 4.93
CA GLU A 120 -12.47 -2.75 4.40
C GLU A 120 -12.39 -1.65 5.45
N LYS A 121 -13.49 -1.46 6.20
CA LYS A 121 -13.55 -0.45 7.26
C LYS A 121 -12.68 -0.84 8.46
N ARG A 122 -12.59 -2.13 8.78
CA ARG A 122 -11.65 -2.64 9.81
C ARG A 122 -10.22 -2.32 9.42
N ILE A 123 -9.85 -2.62 8.18
CA ILE A 123 -8.53 -2.32 7.62
C ILE A 123 -8.23 -0.81 7.70
N ALA A 124 -9.15 0.05 7.27
CA ALA A 124 -8.93 1.49 7.30
C ALA A 124 -8.82 2.06 8.73
N THR A 125 -9.60 1.52 9.68
CA THR A 125 -9.69 2.05 11.05
C THR A 125 -8.57 1.52 11.96
N PHE A 126 -8.26 0.23 11.87
CA PHE A 126 -7.33 -0.46 12.76
C PHE A 126 -6.02 -0.84 12.08
N GLY A 127 -5.91 -0.64 10.77
CA GLY A 127 -4.72 -0.91 9.98
C GLY A 127 -3.60 0.07 10.32
N ARG A 128 -2.64 -0.38 11.13
CA ARG A 128 -1.51 0.46 11.57
C ARG A 128 -0.26 0.25 10.71
N ILE A 129 -0.43 0.23 9.37
CA ILE A 129 0.68 0.21 8.41
C ILE A 129 0.86 1.61 7.83
N SER A 130 2.06 2.17 7.99
CA SER A 130 2.58 3.16 7.04
C SER A 130 3.33 2.36 5.98
N VAL A 131 2.71 2.10 4.83
CA VAL A 131 3.46 1.59 3.68
C VAL A 131 4.21 2.81 3.21
N LYS A 132 5.44 3.01 3.71
CA LYS A 132 6.38 3.80 2.94
C LYS A 132 6.64 2.97 1.71
N SER A 133 5.85 3.20 0.67
CA SER A 133 6.13 2.68 -0.66
C SER A 133 7.60 2.98 -0.90
N LYS A 134 8.43 1.94 -1.01
CA LYS A 134 9.81 2.13 -1.44
C LYS A 134 9.78 2.40 -2.94
N VAL A 135 9.15 3.49 -3.36
CA VAL A 135 9.55 4.12 -4.61
C VAL A 135 10.93 4.66 -4.30
N LYS A 136 11.97 3.89 -4.61
CA LYS A 136 13.34 4.42 -4.58
C LYS A 136 13.34 5.55 -5.62
N PRO A 137 13.59 6.82 -5.23
CA PRO A 137 13.72 7.87 -6.22
C PRO A 137 14.82 7.45 -7.20
N LEU A 138 14.58 7.63 -8.50
CA LEU A 138 15.56 7.27 -9.51
C LEU A 138 16.86 8.04 -9.21
N SER A 139 17.99 7.35 -9.25
CA SER A 139 19.28 8.03 -9.22
C SER A 139 19.48 8.78 -10.53
N LYS A 140 20.29 9.85 -10.51
CA LYS A 140 20.63 10.63 -11.71
C LYS A 140 21.17 9.76 -12.87
N ASN A 141 21.86 8.67 -12.56
CA ASN A 141 22.36 7.73 -13.55
C ASN A 141 21.19 6.94 -14.20
N GLU A 142 20.29 6.39 -13.39
CA GLU A 142 19.10 5.68 -13.86
C GLU A 142 18.18 6.60 -14.68
N GLU A 143 18.00 7.86 -14.26
CA GLU A 143 17.26 8.87 -15.05
C GLU A 143 17.91 9.14 -16.40
N GLY A 144 19.25 9.29 -16.43
CA GLY A 144 20.00 9.52 -17.67
C GLY A 144 19.88 8.37 -18.67
N GLU A 145 19.99 7.13 -18.20
CA GLU A 145 19.84 5.93 -19.03
C GLU A 145 18.44 5.84 -19.66
N ILE A 146 17.40 6.14 -18.87
CA ILE A 146 16.02 6.12 -19.37
C ILE A 146 15.79 7.23 -20.39
N LEU A 147 16.27 8.45 -20.14
CA LEU A 147 16.18 9.54 -21.11
C LEU A 147 16.90 9.22 -22.42
N GLN A 148 18.03 8.52 -22.35
CA GLN A 148 18.75 8.06 -23.52
C GLN A 148 17.93 7.03 -24.31
N LEU A 149 17.27 6.07 -23.64
CA LEU A 149 16.39 5.11 -24.30
C LEU A 149 15.16 5.78 -24.93
N LEU A 150 14.59 6.80 -24.27
CA LEU A 150 13.40 7.53 -24.74
C LEU A 150 13.69 8.51 -25.88
N SER A 151 14.97 8.80 -26.18
CA SER A 151 15.37 9.76 -27.21
C SER A 151 14.84 9.42 -28.62
N ASN A 152 14.64 8.13 -28.90
CA ASN A 152 14.13 7.64 -30.18
C ASN A 152 12.65 7.21 -30.13
N VAL A 153 12.01 7.35 -28.98
CA VAL A 153 10.59 7.00 -28.80
C VAL A 153 9.76 8.23 -29.16
N PRO A 154 8.85 8.14 -30.16
CA PRO A 154 7.95 9.24 -30.50
C PRO A 154 7.15 9.71 -29.28
N LEU A 155 6.89 11.02 -29.19
CA LEU A 155 6.02 11.56 -28.16
C LEU A 155 4.58 11.08 -28.40
N THR A 156 3.83 10.91 -27.31
CA THR A 156 2.37 10.77 -27.40
C THR A 156 1.73 12.08 -27.89
N MET A 157 0.48 12.04 -28.35
CA MET A 157 -0.22 13.25 -28.80
C MET A 157 -0.33 14.31 -27.70
N GLU A 158 -0.50 13.89 -26.45
CA GLU A 158 -0.59 14.79 -25.30
C GLU A 158 0.77 15.43 -24.97
N GLU A 159 1.84 14.63 -24.95
CA GLU A 159 3.20 15.12 -24.78
C GLU A 159 3.60 16.07 -25.93
N GLU A 160 3.24 15.75 -27.18
CA GLU A 160 3.55 16.62 -28.32
C GLU A 160 2.80 17.95 -28.23
N ALA A 161 1.56 17.96 -27.74
CA ALA A 161 0.80 19.19 -27.50
C ALA A 161 1.39 20.04 -26.37
N GLU A 162 1.77 19.42 -25.24
CA GLU A 162 2.43 20.11 -24.12
C GLU A 162 3.75 20.73 -24.56
N SER A 163 4.58 19.92 -25.21
CA SER A 163 5.89 20.28 -25.74
C SER A 163 5.81 21.44 -26.74
N LEU A 164 4.87 21.40 -27.69
CA LEU A 164 4.60 22.50 -28.62
C LEU A 164 4.15 23.77 -27.89
N ALA A 165 3.26 23.64 -26.90
CA ALA A 165 2.76 24.79 -26.15
C ALA A 165 3.86 25.47 -25.34
N ALA A 166 4.82 24.71 -24.80
CA ALA A 166 6.00 25.23 -24.11
C ALA A 166 6.93 25.95 -25.10
N TYR A 167 7.26 25.32 -26.23
CA TYR A 167 8.06 25.94 -27.30
C TYR A 167 7.47 27.28 -27.78
N LEU A 168 6.17 27.30 -28.09
CA LEU A 168 5.49 28.54 -28.53
C LEU A 168 5.57 29.62 -27.46
N ARG A 169 5.37 29.27 -26.19
CA ARG A 169 5.42 30.24 -25.09
C ARG A 169 6.81 30.86 -24.96
N GLU A 170 7.85 30.03 -24.91
CA GLU A 170 9.24 30.47 -24.74
C GLU A 170 9.70 31.34 -25.93
N GLU A 171 9.46 30.89 -27.17
CA GLU A 171 9.89 31.62 -28.35
C GLU A 171 9.07 32.91 -28.58
N LEU A 172 7.77 32.90 -28.30
CA LEU A 172 6.96 34.11 -28.39
C LEU A 172 7.44 35.18 -27.39
N GLU A 173 7.73 34.79 -26.15
CA GLU A 173 8.25 35.70 -25.14
C GLU A 173 9.60 36.29 -25.57
N LEU A 174 10.57 35.42 -25.91
CA LEU A 174 11.91 35.83 -26.32
C LEU A 174 11.95 36.76 -27.53
N ARG A 175 11.03 36.61 -28.49
CA ARG A 175 11.01 37.43 -29.71
C ARG A 175 10.17 38.69 -29.55
N SER A 176 9.12 38.64 -28.73
CA SER A 176 8.34 39.84 -28.38
C SER A 176 9.16 40.81 -27.54
N GLU A 177 10.04 40.31 -26.66
CA GLU A 177 10.99 41.15 -25.92
C GLU A 177 12.01 41.84 -26.83
N ARG A 178 12.48 41.13 -27.85
CA ARG A 178 13.47 41.65 -28.81
C ARG A 178 12.88 42.56 -29.88
N ASN A 179 11.60 42.40 -30.20
CA ASN A 179 10.88 43.24 -31.14
C ASN A 179 9.43 43.48 -30.67
N PRO A 180 9.17 44.53 -29.87
CA PRO A 180 7.84 44.79 -29.30
C PRO A 180 6.73 45.06 -30.33
N GLU A 181 7.10 45.46 -31.55
CA GLU A 181 6.16 45.74 -32.65
C GLU A 181 5.83 44.48 -33.49
N ILE A 182 6.34 43.31 -33.12
CA ILE A 182 6.11 42.07 -33.89
C ILE A 182 4.65 41.63 -33.81
N ASP A 183 4.05 41.29 -34.96
CA ASP A 183 2.72 40.68 -34.99
C ASP A 183 2.78 39.29 -34.35
N ARG A 184 2.25 39.21 -33.13
CA ARG A 184 2.26 38.00 -32.31
C ARG A 184 1.55 36.83 -32.98
N LYS A 185 0.47 37.07 -33.73
CA LYS A 185 -0.27 35.98 -34.38
C LYS A 185 0.52 35.41 -35.54
N LEU A 186 1.09 36.28 -36.37
CA LEU A 186 1.93 35.87 -37.49
C LEU A 186 3.18 35.12 -37.00
N LEU A 187 3.77 35.59 -35.89
CA LEU A 187 4.90 34.92 -35.27
C LEU A 187 4.53 33.53 -34.74
N GLU A 188 3.37 33.38 -34.10
CA GLU A 188 2.88 32.09 -33.60
C GLU A 188 2.63 31.08 -34.74
N GLU A 189 2.07 31.54 -35.86
CA GLU A 189 1.87 30.72 -37.07
C GLU A 189 3.20 30.23 -37.65
N GLU A 190 4.19 31.11 -37.76
CA GLU A 190 5.54 30.78 -38.22
C GLU A 190 6.22 29.75 -37.30
N LEU A 191 6.14 29.95 -35.98
CA LEU A 191 6.70 29.00 -35.00
C LEU A 191 6.01 27.62 -35.11
N ARG A 192 4.68 27.58 -35.28
CA ARG A 192 3.97 26.30 -35.51
C ARG A 192 4.40 25.60 -36.79
N ALA A 193 4.69 26.34 -37.85
CA ALA A 193 5.19 25.76 -39.11
C ALA A 193 6.58 25.12 -38.96
N GLN A 194 7.39 25.59 -38.01
CA GLN A 194 8.72 25.03 -37.72
C GLN A 194 8.65 23.72 -36.92
N TRP A 195 7.60 23.53 -36.12
CA TRP A 195 7.48 22.39 -35.18
C TRP A 195 7.65 21.00 -35.80
N PRO A 196 7.05 20.67 -36.97
CA PRO A 196 7.19 19.34 -37.57
C PRO A 196 8.63 18.99 -37.96
N CYS A 197 9.50 20.00 -38.15
CA CYS A 197 10.88 19.83 -38.56
C CYS A 197 11.83 19.44 -37.42
N PHE A 198 11.39 19.55 -36.16
CA PHE A 198 12.21 19.20 -35.01
C PHE A 198 12.28 17.68 -34.81
N ASP A 199 13.47 17.22 -34.43
CA ASP A 199 13.67 15.83 -34.04
C ASP A 199 13.00 15.52 -32.68
N ILE A 200 12.80 14.24 -32.42
CA ILE A 200 12.15 13.76 -31.19
C ILE A 200 12.88 14.27 -29.93
N PRO A 201 14.23 14.25 -29.85
CA PRO A 201 14.95 14.81 -28.71
C PRO A 201 14.68 16.30 -28.46
N THR A 202 14.65 17.13 -29.51
CA THR A 202 14.38 18.57 -29.41
C THR A 202 12.97 18.81 -28.91
N LYS A 203 11.96 18.12 -29.49
CA LYS A 203 10.58 18.19 -28.99
C LYS A 203 10.52 17.75 -27.52
N ARG A 204 11.09 16.60 -27.16
CA ARG A 204 11.11 16.10 -25.76
C ARG A 204 11.79 17.07 -24.78
N SER A 205 12.68 17.94 -25.25
CA SER A 205 13.38 18.92 -24.39
C SER A 205 12.44 19.97 -23.77
N TYR A 206 11.32 20.29 -24.44
CA TYR A 206 10.31 21.25 -23.99
C TYR A 206 9.27 20.69 -23.01
N LEU A 207 9.31 19.38 -22.71
CA LEU A 207 8.44 18.79 -21.69
C LEU A 207 8.92 19.15 -20.28
N GLN A 208 7.98 19.54 -19.40
CA GLN A 208 8.30 19.83 -18.01
C GLN A 208 8.75 18.58 -17.25
N ASN A 209 8.10 17.44 -17.52
CA ASN A 209 8.44 16.14 -16.95
C ASN A 209 8.80 15.15 -18.07
N LYS A 210 10.10 14.91 -18.25
CA LYS A 210 10.60 14.04 -19.33
C LYS A 210 10.39 12.53 -19.07
N LEU A 211 9.92 12.18 -17.86
CA LEU A 211 9.70 10.81 -17.38
C LEU A 211 8.26 10.58 -16.90
N SER A 212 7.28 11.37 -17.36
CA SER A 212 5.88 11.30 -16.91
C SER A 212 5.29 9.88 -16.94
N ILE A 213 5.72 9.03 -17.87
CA ILE A 213 5.31 7.62 -17.98
C ILE A 213 5.62 6.76 -16.74
N PHE A 214 6.57 7.19 -15.89
CA PHE A 214 6.96 6.49 -14.66
C PHE A 214 6.32 7.08 -13.39
N GLN A 215 5.60 8.20 -13.50
CA GLN A 215 4.99 8.88 -12.35
C GLN A 215 3.53 8.50 -12.08
N SER A 216 2.95 7.56 -12.85
CA SER A 216 1.56 7.17 -12.69
C SER A 216 1.35 6.21 -11.49
N VAL A 217 1.26 6.76 -10.28
CA VAL A 217 0.16 6.43 -9.35
C VAL A 217 -0.21 7.73 -8.63
N PRO A 218 -1.41 8.29 -8.85
CA PRO A 218 -1.87 9.40 -8.02
C PRO A 218 -2.10 8.87 -6.61
N GLU A 219 -1.37 9.41 -5.63
CA GLU A 219 -1.81 9.38 -4.24
C GLU A 219 -3.18 10.04 -4.18
N VAL A 220 -4.21 9.23 -3.98
CA VAL A 220 -5.53 9.71 -3.60
C VAL A 220 -5.34 10.44 -2.27
N ARG A 221 -5.20 11.77 -2.33
CA ARG A 221 -5.36 12.62 -1.15
C ARG A 221 -6.81 12.49 -0.72
N LEU A 222 -7.05 11.59 0.24
CA LEU A 222 -8.26 11.66 1.06
C LEU A 222 -8.14 12.95 1.88
N SER A 223 -8.81 13.99 1.40
CA SER A 223 -9.06 15.20 2.17
C SER A 223 -9.84 14.82 3.41
N ALA A 224 -9.25 15.09 4.57
CA ALA A 224 -9.95 15.07 5.84
C ALA A 224 -11.01 16.19 5.84
N ILE A 225 -12.28 15.78 5.91
CA ILE A 225 -13.39 16.54 6.52
C ILE A 225 -14.20 15.53 7.31
#